data_AF-A0A3C0ZMM8-F1
#
_entry.id   AF-A0A3C0ZMM8-F1
#
_cell.length_a   1.000
_cell.length_b   1.000
_cell.length_c   1.000
_cell.angle_alpha   90.00
_cell.angle_beta   90.00
_cell.angle_gamma   90.00
#
_symmetry.space_group_name_H-M   'P 1'
#
loop_
_entity.id
_entity.type
_entity.pdbx_description
1 polymer ?
#
loop_
_entity_poly.entity_id
_entity_poly.type
_entity_poly.pdbx_seq_one_letter_code
_entity_poly.pdbx_strand_id
1 'polypeptide(L)'
;MTAGPASIMGEEIPVGLLTDDAQLQAPPPAIRHMEIFPESLPEAWVENSSTATAISLAISKIRGKPLPWVIVREAIDGALRARFIELAPDSAQWPCDLAVAHHVKLRMVSDKPTVTVTATKPEVKPGVRVAEAELQSNQIQDFADAIGDLQKAAVGHGLNFRLRIELGGEKPAPDNVVEEVNHILSGIKGDLIFK
;
A
#
# COMPACT_ATOMS: atom_id res chain seq x y z
N MET A 1 -1.59 17.63 -24.33
CA MET A 1 -2.58 18.24 -25.24
C MET A 1 -3.93 18.23 -24.55
N THR A 2 -4.76 19.25 -24.76
CA THR A 2 -6.15 19.31 -24.28
C THR A 2 -7.10 19.42 -25.46
N ALA A 3 -8.21 18.69 -25.43
CA ALA A 3 -9.27 18.73 -26.44
C ALA A 3 -10.63 18.52 -25.74
N GLY A 4 -11.41 19.59 -25.57
CA GLY A 4 -12.62 19.56 -24.76
C GLY A 4 -12.33 19.09 -23.32
N PRO A 5 -13.03 18.06 -22.80
CA PRO A 5 -12.77 17.50 -21.47
C PRO A 5 -11.52 16.60 -21.41
N ALA A 6 -10.93 16.24 -22.56
CA ALA A 6 -9.80 15.34 -22.60
C ALA A 6 -8.47 16.08 -22.37
N SER A 7 -7.57 15.42 -21.64
CA SER A 7 -6.20 15.88 -21.39
C SER A 7 -5.27 14.69 -21.53
N ILE A 8 -4.39 14.74 -22.53
CA ILE A 8 -3.57 13.60 -22.96
C ILE A 8 -2.09 13.96 -22.84
N MET A 9 -1.31 13.09 -22.18
CA MET A 9 0.13 13.24 -22.02
C MET A 9 0.80 11.86 -22.02
N GLY A 10 1.52 11.53 -23.09
CA GLY A 10 2.24 10.25 -23.22
C GLY A 10 1.35 9.03 -23.53
N GLU A 11 0.03 9.21 -23.59
CA GLU A 11 -0.92 8.17 -23.98
C GLU A 11 -1.16 8.21 -25.50
N GLU A 12 -1.64 7.10 -26.05
CA GLU A 12 -2.12 7.06 -27.43
C GLU A 12 -3.30 8.02 -27.60
N ILE A 13 -3.26 8.85 -28.65
CA ILE A 13 -4.34 9.81 -28.92
C ILE A 13 -5.50 9.06 -29.57
N PRO A 14 -6.68 8.99 -28.93
CA PRO A 14 -7.83 8.32 -29.52
C PRO A 14 -8.23 8.93 -30.86
N VAL A 15 -8.70 8.08 -31.77
CA VAL A 15 -9.21 8.51 -33.07
C VAL A 15 -10.34 9.53 -32.87
N GLY A 16 -10.27 10.65 -33.58
CA GLY A 16 -11.27 11.73 -33.50
C GLY A 16 -11.05 12.72 -32.36
N LEU A 17 -10.05 12.52 -31.49
CA LEU A 17 -9.72 13.48 -30.43
C LEU A 17 -8.82 14.64 -30.91
N LEU A 18 -8.04 14.41 -31.98
CA LEU A 18 -7.23 15.46 -32.60
C LEU A 18 -8.11 16.31 -33.53
N THR A 19 -8.68 17.39 -32.97
CA THR A 19 -9.49 18.38 -33.68
C THR A 19 -8.73 19.69 -33.84
N ASP A 20 -9.25 20.61 -34.67
CA ASP A 20 -8.66 21.95 -34.85
C ASP A 20 -8.64 22.78 -33.54
N ASP A 21 -9.53 22.46 -32.60
CA ASP A 21 -9.58 23.09 -31.27
C ASP A 21 -8.59 22.48 -30.26
N ALA A 22 -7.86 21.42 -30.65
CA ALA A 22 -6.91 20.78 -29.77
C ALA A 22 -5.70 21.70 -29.52
N GLN A 23 -5.36 21.89 -28.24
CA GLN A 23 -4.27 22.78 -27.85
C GLN A 23 -3.11 22.00 -27.24
N LEU A 24 -1.91 22.30 -27.71
CA LEU A 24 -0.67 21.91 -27.03
C LEU A 24 -0.48 22.80 -25.80
N GLN A 25 -0.24 22.16 -24.67
CA GLN A 25 -0.06 22.81 -23.37
C GLN A 25 1.34 22.46 -22.88
N ALA A 26 1.93 23.34 -22.05
CA ALA A 26 3.12 22.98 -21.30
C ALA A 26 2.83 21.78 -20.37
N PRO A 27 3.84 20.95 -20.03
CA PRO A 27 3.67 19.86 -19.07
C PRO A 27 3.05 20.36 -17.76
N PRO A 28 1.95 19.77 -17.28
CA PRO A 28 1.37 20.18 -16.01
C PRO A 28 2.32 19.90 -14.85
N PRO A 29 2.28 20.70 -13.77
CA PRO A 29 3.01 20.40 -12.55
C PRO A 29 2.60 19.04 -11.98
N ALA A 30 3.55 18.33 -11.38
CA ALA A 30 3.27 17.10 -10.65
C ALA A 30 2.27 17.36 -9.51
N ILE A 31 1.40 16.39 -9.26
CA ILE A 31 0.45 16.42 -8.15
C ILE A 31 1.16 15.89 -6.90
N ARG A 32 1.19 16.67 -5.81
CA ARG A 32 1.74 16.20 -4.53
C ARG A 32 0.76 15.26 -3.84
N HIS A 33 1.28 14.30 -3.08
CA HIS A 33 0.46 13.30 -2.38
C HIS A 33 -0.68 13.92 -1.53
N MET A 34 -0.39 15.00 -0.79
CA MET A 34 -1.40 15.64 0.07
C MET A 34 -2.53 16.31 -0.70
N GLU A 35 -2.34 16.60 -1.99
CA GLU A 35 -3.35 17.24 -2.84
C GLU A 35 -4.45 16.28 -3.29
N ILE A 36 -4.29 14.97 -3.08
CA ILE A 36 -5.31 13.96 -3.39
C ILE A 36 -6.06 13.44 -2.16
N PHE A 37 -5.72 13.92 -0.97
CA PHE A 37 -6.31 13.47 0.30
C PHE A 37 -7.61 14.20 0.66
N PRO A 38 -8.43 13.68 1.59
CA PRO A 38 -9.71 14.26 1.98
C PRO A 38 -9.65 15.74 2.38
N GLU A 39 -8.56 16.17 3.00
CA GLU A 39 -8.35 17.56 3.45
C GLU A 39 -8.27 18.52 2.27
N SER A 40 -7.72 18.07 1.14
CA SER A 40 -7.57 18.85 -0.09
C SER A 40 -8.75 18.65 -1.04
N LEU A 41 -9.34 17.44 -1.09
CA LEU A 41 -10.40 17.05 -2.03
C LEU A 41 -11.67 16.53 -1.32
N PRO A 42 -12.33 17.29 -0.43
CA PRO A 42 -13.44 16.76 0.36
C PRO A 42 -14.61 16.23 -0.50
N GLU A 43 -14.79 16.75 -1.73
CA GLU A 43 -15.82 16.27 -2.66
C GLU A 43 -15.51 14.92 -3.33
N ALA A 44 -14.25 14.48 -3.33
CA ALA A 44 -13.84 13.18 -3.85
C ALA A 44 -13.95 12.06 -2.83
N TRP A 45 -14.09 12.39 -1.54
CA TRP A 45 -13.99 11.44 -0.44
C TRP A 45 -15.30 11.39 0.34
N VAL A 46 -15.78 10.17 0.61
CA VAL A 46 -16.93 9.90 1.47
C VAL A 46 -16.48 8.90 2.52
N GLU A 47 -16.57 9.28 3.80
CA GLU A 47 -16.16 8.41 4.92
C GLU A 47 -14.76 7.80 4.74
N ASN A 48 -13.78 8.62 4.34
CA ASN A 48 -12.40 8.20 4.04
C ASN A 48 -12.27 7.17 2.90
N SER A 49 -13.28 7.05 2.04
CA SER A 49 -13.27 6.22 0.84
C SER A 49 -13.45 7.08 -0.42
N SER A 50 -12.85 6.67 -1.53
CA SER A 50 -12.92 7.36 -2.82
C SER A 50 -12.81 6.37 -3.98
N THR A 51 -12.93 6.87 -5.21
CA THR A 51 -12.53 6.14 -6.42
C THR A 51 -11.47 6.93 -7.17
N ALA A 52 -10.64 6.23 -7.96
CA ALA A 52 -9.59 6.90 -8.71
C ALA A 52 -10.16 7.91 -9.74
N THR A 53 -11.35 7.65 -10.28
CA THR A 53 -12.10 8.63 -11.10
C THR A 53 -12.56 9.85 -10.31
N ALA A 54 -13.07 9.67 -9.08
CA ALA A 54 -13.49 10.79 -8.24
C ALA A 54 -12.32 11.73 -7.90
N ILE A 55 -11.16 11.17 -7.57
CA ILE A 55 -9.92 11.93 -7.35
C ILE A 55 -9.55 12.71 -8.62
N SER A 56 -9.53 12.06 -9.79
CA SER A 56 -9.20 12.69 -11.07
C SER A 56 -10.11 13.88 -11.41
N LEU A 57 -11.41 13.74 -11.15
CA LEU A 57 -12.39 14.79 -11.42
C LEU A 57 -12.22 15.97 -10.46
N ALA A 58 -12.13 15.69 -9.15
CA ALA A 58 -12.01 16.72 -8.13
C ALA A 58 -10.74 17.54 -8.27
N ILE A 59 -9.59 16.89 -8.51
CA ILE A 59 -8.34 17.64 -8.67
C ILE A 59 -8.31 18.47 -9.97
N SER A 60 -8.92 17.96 -11.05
CA SER A 60 -9.08 18.73 -12.28
C SER A 60 -9.98 19.95 -12.07
N LYS A 61 -11.04 19.81 -11.27
CA LYS A 61 -11.93 20.90 -10.89
C LYS A 61 -11.21 21.96 -10.07
N ILE A 62 -10.42 21.57 -9.06
CA ILE A 62 -9.62 22.53 -8.26
C ILE A 62 -8.56 23.23 -9.11
N ARG A 63 -7.95 22.53 -10.07
CA ARG A 63 -6.97 23.11 -11.00
C ARG A 63 -7.61 23.95 -12.12
N GLY A 64 -8.95 23.93 -12.23
CA GLY A 64 -9.71 24.67 -13.24
C GLY A 64 -9.51 24.17 -14.68
N LYS A 65 -8.93 22.98 -14.86
CA LYS A 65 -8.67 22.38 -16.19
C LYS A 65 -8.50 20.86 -16.09
N PRO A 66 -8.83 20.11 -17.15
CA PRO A 66 -8.64 18.67 -17.16
C PRO A 66 -7.15 18.32 -17.07
N LEU A 67 -6.79 17.46 -16.12
CA LEU A 67 -5.44 16.96 -15.95
C LEU A 67 -5.23 15.65 -16.71
N PRO A 68 -4.03 15.40 -17.26
CA PRO A 68 -3.73 14.11 -17.87
C PRO A 68 -3.79 12.99 -16.83
N TRP A 69 -4.39 11.87 -17.22
CA TRP A 69 -4.57 10.72 -16.34
C TRP A 69 -3.25 10.19 -15.80
N VAL A 70 -2.19 10.20 -16.62
CA VAL A 70 -0.84 9.80 -16.20
C VAL A 70 -0.38 10.49 -14.92
N ILE A 71 -0.60 11.79 -14.76
CA ILE A 71 -0.14 12.55 -13.58
C ILE A 71 -0.99 12.21 -12.35
N VAL A 72 -2.30 12.04 -12.54
CA VAL A 72 -3.21 11.61 -11.46
C VAL A 72 -2.85 10.19 -11.00
N ARG A 73 -2.61 9.29 -11.94
CA ARG A 73 -2.19 7.91 -11.70
C ARG A 73 -0.85 7.87 -10.95
N GLU A 74 0.12 8.68 -11.32
CA GLU A 74 1.41 8.79 -10.61
C GLU A 74 1.24 9.26 -9.17
N ALA A 75 0.35 10.22 -8.91
CA ALA A 75 0.06 10.68 -7.56
C ALA A 75 -0.63 9.61 -6.69
N ILE A 76 -1.60 8.90 -7.25
CA ILE A 76 -2.27 7.77 -6.57
C ILE A 76 -1.27 6.64 -6.31
N ASP A 77 -0.44 6.31 -7.29
CA ASP A 77 0.62 5.30 -7.16
C ASP A 77 1.64 5.68 -6.07
N GLY A 78 2.06 6.94 -6.05
CA GLY A 78 2.90 7.49 -4.98
C GLY A 78 2.26 7.34 -3.60
N ALA A 79 0.97 7.65 -3.46
CA ALA A 79 0.26 7.57 -2.19
C ALA A 79 0.03 6.12 -1.72
N LEU A 80 -0.23 5.19 -2.64
CA LEU A 80 -0.31 3.76 -2.37
C LEU A 80 1.04 3.20 -1.92
N ARG A 81 2.14 3.53 -2.62
CA ARG A 81 3.50 3.12 -2.24
C ARG A 81 3.92 3.66 -0.88
N ALA A 82 3.55 4.89 -0.57
CA ALA A 82 3.81 5.54 0.71
C ALA A 82 2.84 5.12 1.83
N ARG A 83 1.88 4.21 1.56
CA ARG A 83 0.90 3.70 2.55
C ARG A 83 0.02 4.79 3.20
N PHE A 84 -0.21 5.90 2.52
CA PHE A 84 -1.20 6.89 2.96
C PHE A 84 -2.64 6.46 2.63
N ILE A 85 -2.79 5.75 1.50
CA ILE A 85 -4.04 5.17 1.03
C ILE A 85 -3.82 3.71 0.66
N GLU A 86 -4.90 2.94 0.60
CA GLU A 86 -4.88 1.55 0.16
C GLU A 86 -6.10 1.24 -0.72
N LEU A 87 -6.02 0.14 -1.48
CA LEU A 87 -7.16 -0.37 -2.24
C LEU A 87 -8.19 -0.97 -1.28
N ALA A 88 -9.47 -0.69 -1.52
CA ALA A 88 -10.54 -1.37 -0.80
C ALA A 88 -10.57 -2.86 -1.18
N PRO A 89 -11.08 -3.76 -0.29
CA PRO A 89 -11.12 -5.20 -0.56
C PRO A 89 -11.89 -5.60 -1.83
N ASP A 90 -12.86 -4.77 -2.24
CA ASP A 90 -13.70 -4.95 -3.41
C ASP A 90 -13.28 -4.04 -4.59
N SER A 91 -12.07 -3.48 -4.53
CA SER A 91 -11.50 -2.65 -5.60
C SER A 91 -11.08 -3.51 -6.79
N ALA A 92 -11.22 -2.95 -8.00
CA ALA A 92 -10.52 -3.45 -9.17
C ALA A 92 -9.00 -3.29 -9.03
N GLN A 93 -8.27 -3.95 -9.93
CA GLN A 93 -6.80 -3.93 -9.98
C GLN A 93 -6.25 -2.54 -10.26
N TRP A 94 -5.13 -2.23 -9.62
CA TRP A 94 -4.30 -1.04 -9.88
C TRP A 94 -2.90 -1.47 -10.35
N PRO A 95 -2.22 -0.71 -11.22
CA PRO A 95 -2.70 0.48 -11.95
C PRO A 95 -3.71 0.12 -13.05
N CYS A 96 -4.45 1.13 -13.53
CA CYS A 96 -5.46 0.95 -14.57
C CYS A 96 -5.58 2.18 -15.49
N ASP A 97 -6.33 2.03 -16.57
CA ASP A 97 -6.70 3.11 -17.48
C ASP A 97 -7.87 3.93 -16.94
N LEU A 98 -7.96 5.21 -17.34
CA LEU A 98 -9.02 6.11 -16.90
C LEU A 98 -10.43 5.55 -17.15
N ALA A 99 -10.61 4.80 -18.25
CA ALA A 99 -11.90 4.21 -18.61
C ALA A 99 -12.47 3.27 -17.54
N VAL A 100 -11.61 2.57 -16.79
CA VAL A 100 -11.99 1.61 -15.74
C VAL A 100 -11.70 2.12 -14.33
N ALA A 101 -11.16 3.33 -14.18
CA ALA A 101 -10.72 3.90 -12.92
C ALA A 101 -11.85 4.12 -11.89
N HIS A 102 -13.12 4.07 -12.31
CA HIS A 102 -14.28 4.18 -11.41
C HIS A 102 -14.51 2.88 -10.62
N HIS A 103 -13.97 1.75 -11.10
CA HIS A 103 -13.97 0.48 -10.36
C HIS A 103 -12.81 0.37 -9.36
N VAL A 104 -11.82 1.27 -9.43
CA VAL A 104 -10.73 1.32 -8.44
C VAL A 104 -11.20 2.12 -7.24
N LYS A 105 -11.38 1.42 -6.12
CA LYS A 105 -11.84 1.97 -4.84
C LYS A 105 -10.64 2.13 -3.90
N LEU A 106 -10.53 3.32 -3.32
CA LEU A 106 -9.42 3.73 -2.47
C LEU A 106 -9.96 4.07 -1.08
N ARG A 107 -9.18 3.81 -0.04
CA ARG A 107 -9.48 4.25 1.32
C ARG A 107 -8.25 4.80 2.02
N MET A 108 -8.42 5.75 2.93
CA MET A 108 -7.33 6.21 3.79
C MET A 108 -6.89 5.06 4.69
N VAL A 109 -5.58 4.90 4.84
CA VAL A 109 -5.05 3.97 5.85
C VAL A 109 -5.45 4.52 7.21
N SER A 110 -6.34 3.83 7.89
CA SER A 110 -6.68 4.13 9.27
C SER A 110 -5.68 3.41 10.16
N ASP A 111 -5.21 4.05 11.23
CA ASP A 111 -4.39 3.45 12.31
C ASP A 111 -5.08 2.27 13.04
N LYS A 112 -6.26 1.84 12.57
CA LYS A 112 -6.84 0.56 12.93
C LYS A 112 -6.24 -0.51 12.01
N PRO A 113 -5.46 -1.46 12.54
CA PRO A 113 -4.76 -2.44 11.73
C PRO A 113 -5.77 -3.37 11.05
N THR A 114 -6.18 -3.03 9.84
CA THR A 114 -6.79 -3.99 8.91
C THR A 114 -5.68 -4.44 7.98
N VAL A 115 -4.85 -5.33 8.51
CA VAL A 115 -3.78 -5.98 7.76
C VAL A 115 -4.43 -6.77 6.62
N THR A 116 -4.31 -6.28 5.40
CA THR A 116 -4.32 -7.13 4.20
C THR A 116 -3.15 -6.74 3.33
N VAL A 117 -1.95 -6.85 3.91
CA VAL A 117 -0.72 -6.93 3.12
C VAL A 117 -0.71 -8.32 2.50
N THR A 118 -0.65 -8.39 1.18
CA THR A 118 -0.15 -9.53 0.41
C THR A 118 1.36 -9.71 0.71
N ALA A 119 1.68 -10.04 1.95
CA ALA A 119 2.82 -10.88 2.24
C ALA A 119 2.29 -12.31 2.05
N THR A 120 3.05 -13.15 1.35
CA THR A 120 2.75 -14.58 1.17
C THR A 120 2.50 -15.20 2.54
N LYS A 121 1.23 -15.28 2.96
CA LYS A 121 0.84 -15.93 4.21
C LYS A 121 1.29 -17.38 4.05
N PRO A 122 2.10 -17.95 4.97
CA PRO A 122 2.41 -19.36 4.93
C PRO A 122 1.08 -20.11 4.92
N GLU A 123 0.85 -20.88 3.86
CA GLU A 123 -0.40 -21.60 3.62
C GLU A 123 -0.75 -22.40 4.88
N VAL A 124 -1.83 -22.00 5.56
CA VAL A 124 -2.24 -22.63 6.80
C VAL A 124 -2.77 -24.00 6.43
N LYS A 125 -2.00 -25.05 6.74
CA LYS A 125 -2.40 -26.43 6.46
C LYS A 125 -3.78 -26.71 7.08
N PRO A 126 -4.68 -27.44 6.39
CA PRO A 126 -5.98 -27.81 6.94
C PRO A 126 -5.84 -28.43 8.33
N GLY A 127 -6.59 -27.92 9.31
CA GLY A 127 -6.55 -28.39 10.71
C GLY A 127 -5.62 -27.61 11.65
N VAL A 128 -4.84 -26.63 11.16
CA VAL A 128 -3.97 -25.79 12.00
C VAL A 128 -4.66 -24.49 12.37
N ARG A 129 -4.73 -24.18 13.68
CA ARG A 129 -5.14 -22.86 14.18
C ARG A 129 -3.92 -21.97 14.35
N VAL A 130 -4.03 -20.72 13.90
CA VAL A 130 -2.91 -19.76 13.89
C VAL A 130 -3.34 -18.49 14.62
N ALA A 131 -2.47 -18.00 15.52
CA ALA A 131 -2.57 -16.69 16.16
C ALA A 131 -1.28 -15.91 15.85
N GLU A 132 -1.41 -14.66 15.44
CA GLU A 132 -0.32 -13.78 15.00
C GLU A 132 -0.52 -12.39 15.61
N ALA A 133 0.54 -11.79 16.15
CA ALA A 133 0.57 -10.44 16.70
C ALA A 133 1.99 -9.88 16.65
N GLU A 134 2.13 -8.55 16.54
CA GLU A 134 3.39 -7.86 16.79
C GLU A 134 3.60 -7.76 18.30
N LEU A 135 4.80 -8.14 18.76
CA LEU A 135 5.16 -8.15 20.19
C LEU A 135 6.27 -7.14 20.46
N GLN A 136 6.12 -6.38 21.56
CA GLN A 136 7.18 -5.55 22.12
C GLN A 136 8.19 -6.40 22.92
N SER A 137 9.38 -5.86 23.20
CA SER A 137 10.47 -6.60 23.86
C SER A 137 10.08 -7.20 25.21
N ASN A 138 9.27 -6.50 26.02
CA ASN A 138 8.75 -7.02 27.28
C ASN A 138 7.77 -8.18 27.06
N GLN A 139 6.90 -8.09 26.04
CA GLN A 139 5.95 -9.14 25.72
C GLN A 139 6.64 -10.41 25.17
N ILE A 140 7.81 -10.28 24.54
CA ILE A 140 8.65 -11.42 24.15
C ILE A 140 9.22 -12.12 25.39
N GLN A 141 9.63 -11.37 26.41
CA GLN A 141 10.07 -11.94 27.69
C GLN A 141 8.92 -12.64 28.40
N ASP A 142 7.77 -11.98 28.52
CA ASP A 142 6.56 -12.57 29.10
C ASP A 142 6.15 -13.85 28.34
N PHE A 143 6.27 -13.84 27.01
CA PHE A 143 6.03 -15.02 26.18
C PHE A 143 7.02 -16.13 26.50
N ALA A 144 8.32 -15.83 26.63
CA ALA A 144 9.35 -16.80 26.96
C ALA A 144 9.07 -17.49 28.31
N ASP A 145 8.63 -16.74 29.31
CA ASP A 145 8.23 -17.27 30.62
C ASP A 145 6.99 -18.17 30.52
N ALA A 146 6.05 -17.85 29.62
CA ALA A 146 4.82 -18.61 29.42
C ALA A 146 4.97 -19.87 28.54
N ILE A 147 6.11 -20.09 27.85
CA ILE A 147 6.29 -21.22 26.91
C ILE A 147 5.99 -22.57 27.59
N GLY A 148 6.44 -22.75 28.83
CA GLY A 148 6.25 -24.00 29.57
C GLY A 148 4.77 -24.34 29.78
N ASP A 149 3.95 -23.34 30.08
CA ASP A 149 2.52 -23.54 30.30
C ASP A 149 1.75 -23.69 28.98
N LEU A 150 2.18 -23.00 27.92
CA LEU A 150 1.65 -23.22 26.57
C LEU A 150 1.90 -24.65 26.07
N GLN A 151 3.09 -25.21 26.32
CA GLN A 151 3.41 -26.59 25.99
C GLN A 151 2.53 -27.58 26.77
N LYS A 152 2.30 -27.35 28.07
CA LYS A 152 1.38 -28.17 28.88
C LYS A 152 -0.05 -28.09 28.37
N ALA A 153 -0.52 -26.90 28.00
CA ALA A 153 -1.87 -26.70 27.48
C ALA A 153 -2.09 -27.36 26.11
N ALA A 154 -1.02 -27.48 25.30
CA ALA A 154 -1.05 -28.09 23.97
C ALA A 154 -0.67 -29.58 23.95
N VAL A 155 -0.64 -30.27 25.10
CA VAL A 155 -0.32 -31.72 25.17
C VAL A 155 -1.25 -32.51 24.27
N GLY A 156 -0.67 -33.40 23.44
CA GLY A 156 -1.41 -34.18 22.44
C GLY A 156 -1.61 -33.46 21.10
N HIS A 157 -1.11 -32.23 20.96
CA HIS A 157 -1.17 -31.44 19.74
C HIS A 157 0.23 -30.94 19.32
N GLY A 158 0.42 -30.75 18.02
CA GLY A 158 1.67 -30.20 17.48
C GLY A 158 1.74 -28.69 17.66
N LEU A 159 2.44 -28.22 18.69
CA LEU A 159 2.68 -26.79 18.92
C LEU A 159 3.97 -26.36 18.21
N ASN A 160 3.85 -25.44 17.25
CA ASN A 160 4.99 -24.89 16.52
C ASN A 160 5.02 -23.37 16.67
N PHE A 161 6.18 -22.82 17.02
CA PHE A 161 6.41 -21.39 17.08
C PHE A 161 7.19 -20.95 15.84
N ARG A 162 6.71 -19.91 15.17
CA ARG A 162 7.41 -19.28 14.04
C ARG A 162 7.75 -17.85 14.42
N LEU A 163 9.03 -17.52 14.39
CA LEU A 163 9.52 -16.17 14.64
C LEU A 163 9.87 -15.53 13.29
N ARG A 164 9.37 -14.32 13.06
CA ARG A 164 9.77 -13.45 11.95
C ARG A 164 10.38 -12.20 12.56
N ILE A 165 11.64 -11.93 12.23
CA ILE A 165 12.36 -10.75 12.69
C ILE A 165 12.49 -9.83 11.49
N GLU A 166 12.10 -8.58 11.67
CA GLU A 166 12.22 -7.53 10.65
C GLU A 166 13.26 -6.51 11.10
N LEU A 167 14.13 -6.09 10.19
CA LEU A 167 15.19 -5.13 10.46
C LEU A 167 15.16 -4.08 9.34
N GLY A 168 14.87 -2.84 9.71
CA GLY A 168 14.69 -1.73 8.76
C GLY A 168 13.27 -1.16 8.79
N GLY A 169 12.94 -0.35 7.77
CA GLY A 169 11.65 0.34 7.65
C GLY A 169 11.57 1.11 6.33
N GLU A 170 11.27 2.42 6.37
CA GLU A 170 11.27 3.30 5.18
C GLU A 170 12.61 3.29 4.41
N LYS A 171 13.72 2.95 5.09
CA LYS A 171 15.04 2.75 4.48
C LYS A 171 15.62 1.42 4.95
N PRO A 172 16.41 0.74 4.09
CA PRO A 172 17.09 -0.48 4.47
C PRO A 172 18.11 -0.22 5.59
N ALA A 173 18.27 -1.20 6.47
CA ALA A 173 19.33 -1.16 7.47
C ALA A 173 20.70 -1.23 6.76
N PRO A 174 21.71 -0.46 7.20
CA PRO A 174 23.07 -0.54 6.67
C PRO A 174 23.68 -1.94 6.84
N ASP A 175 24.53 -2.35 5.90
CA ASP A 175 25.12 -3.70 5.87
C ASP A 175 25.86 -4.05 7.17
N ASN A 176 26.59 -3.11 7.77
CA ASN A 176 27.28 -3.34 9.03
C ASN A 176 26.33 -3.66 10.20
N VAL A 177 25.12 -3.10 10.19
CA VAL A 177 24.09 -3.40 11.19
C VAL A 177 23.47 -4.78 10.92
N VAL A 178 23.24 -5.12 9.64
CA VAL A 178 22.73 -6.44 9.26
C VAL A 178 23.72 -7.54 9.65
N GLU A 179 25.02 -7.33 9.41
CA GLU A 179 26.09 -8.26 9.79
C GLU A 179 26.17 -8.48 11.31
N GLU A 180 26.10 -7.40 12.09
CA GLU A 180 26.11 -7.48 13.55
C GLU A 180 24.89 -8.23 14.09
N VAL A 181 23.70 -7.94 13.55
CA VAL A 181 22.48 -8.66 13.94
C VAL A 181 22.54 -10.12 13.51
N ASN A 182 23.04 -10.44 12.31
CA ASN A 182 23.24 -11.82 11.86
C ASN A 182 24.22 -12.58 12.76
N HIS A 183 25.27 -11.93 13.27
CA HIS A 183 26.18 -12.53 14.24
C HIS A 183 25.44 -12.95 15.51
N ILE A 184 24.57 -12.09 16.05
CA ILE A 184 23.75 -12.40 17.23
C ILE A 184 22.77 -13.54 16.92
N LEU A 185 22.05 -13.48 15.79
CA LEU A 185 21.04 -14.48 15.43
C LEU A 185 21.66 -15.87 15.21
N SER A 186 22.90 -15.93 14.71
CA SER A 186 23.63 -17.19 14.53
C SER A 186 23.84 -17.95 15.85
N GLY A 187 23.97 -17.24 16.98
CA GLY A 187 24.05 -17.83 18.32
C GLY A 187 22.73 -18.43 18.81
N ILE A 188 21.59 -18.03 18.23
CA ILE A 188 20.26 -18.54 18.55
C ILE A 188 19.93 -19.74 17.65
N LYS A 189 20.07 -19.56 16.33
CA LYS A 189 19.85 -20.62 15.33
C LYS A 189 20.57 -20.26 14.02
N GLY A 190 21.47 -21.14 13.58
CA GLY A 190 22.33 -20.87 12.40
C GLY A 190 21.60 -20.57 11.08
N ASP A 191 20.37 -21.05 10.91
CA ASP A 191 19.56 -20.79 9.72
C ASP A 191 18.72 -19.50 9.80
N LEU A 192 18.72 -18.83 10.96
CA LEU A 192 17.99 -17.58 11.19
C LEU A 192 18.92 -16.41 10.83
N ILE A 193 18.94 -16.04 9.55
CA ILE A 193 19.76 -14.93 9.04
C ILE A 193 18.93 -14.03 8.13
N PHE A 194 19.23 -12.73 8.17
CA PHE A 194 18.80 -11.78 7.14
C PHE A 194 19.57 -12.07 5.85
N LYS A 195 18.82 -12.20 4.75
CA LYS A 195 19.32 -12.44 3.40
C LYS A 195 19.52 -11.15 2.63
#